data_AF-A0A543GFB8-F1
#
_entry.id   AF-A0A543GFB8-F1
#
_cell.length_a   1.000
_cell.length_b   1.000
_cell.length_c   1.000
_cell.angle_alpha   90.00
_cell.angle_beta   90.00
_cell.angle_gamma   90.00
#
_symmetry.space_group_name_H-M   'P 1'
#
loop_
_entity.id
_entity.type
_entity.pdbx_description
1 polymer ?
#
loop_
_entity_poly.entity_id
_entity_poly.type
_entity_poly.pdbx_seq_one_letter_code
_entity_poly.pdbx_strand_id
1 'polypeptide(L)'
;MDAVVELAVPMTLDAVAPDDERALRDWFTVLTAAQEHDVPTGPPPCWIEHRARLVATDPGCAETAWLARGGAGEAVGVAVLALPTLDNPEVALAELVVAPAHRRRGIGRRLLHHLSDAARAAGRSRLIIEAQEPLDEPGPAPAFLTAAGARKALADQRRRLTLPPADPARLAELAARARAAAGGYELVQSHRQYDRLGEWELDL
;
A
#
# COMPACT_ATOMS: atom_id res chain seq x y z
N MET A 1 19.24 36.40 -20.25
CA MET A 1 18.14 35.41 -20.16
C MET A 1 18.02 35.11 -18.69
N ASP A 2 16.94 35.59 -18.09
CA ASP A 2 16.73 35.41 -16.65
C ASP A 2 15.93 34.13 -16.46
N ALA A 3 16.47 33.21 -15.66
CA ALA A 3 15.80 31.98 -15.29
C ALA A 3 15.38 32.09 -13.82
N VAL A 4 14.08 31.90 -13.55
CA VAL A 4 13.53 31.84 -12.21
C VAL A 4 13.45 30.37 -11.80
N VAL A 5 14.05 30.05 -10.65
CA VAL A 5 13.94 28.72 -10.02
C VAL A 5 13.05 28.87 -8.80
N GLU A 6 11.93 28.15 -8.76
CA GLU A 6 11.11 28.07 -7.56
C GLU A 6 11.88 27.32 -6.45
N LEU A 7 11.97 27.94 -5.29
CA LEU A 7 12.57 27.31 -4.11
C LEU A 7 11.63 26.21 -3.59
N ALA A 8 12.22 25.09 -3.17
CA ALA A 8 11.46 23.99 -2.60
C ALA A 8 10.66 24.46 -1.36
N VAL A 9 9.40 24.07 -1.29
CA VAL A 9 8.57 24.28 -0.10
C VAL A 9 9.27 23.60 1.10
N PRO A 10 9.45 24.30 2.24
CA PRO A 10 10.02 23.69 3.43
C PRO A 10 9.18 22.48 3.82
N MET A 11 9.82 21.33 3.98
CA MET A 11 9.18 20.14 4.52
C MET A 11 10.21 19.21 5.14
N THR A 12 9.84 18.56 6.23
CA THR A 12 10.62 17.50 6.89
C THR A 12 10.07 16.14 6.50
N LEU A 13 10.88 15.09 6.72
CA LEU A 13 10.40 13.70 6.72
C LEU A 13 10.78 13.10 8.07
N ASP A 14 9.78 12.77 8.87
CA ASP A 14 9.95 12.26 10.22
C ASP A 14 9.54 10.78 10.23
N ALA A 15 10.38 9.92 10.79
CA ALA A 15 10.05 8.49 10.90
C ALA A 15 8.83 8.30 11.81
N VAL A 16 7.92 7.42 11.43
CA VAL A 16 6.73 7.09 12.21
C VAL A 16 7.05 5.92 13.11
N ALA A 17 7.05 6.16 14.42
CA ALA A 17 7.23 5.11 15.41
C ALA A 17 5.90 4.33 15.62
N PRO A 18 5.93 3.01 15.88
CA PRO A 18 4.71 2.22 16.11
C PRO A 18 3.88 2.67 17.32
N ASP A 19 4.49 3.34 18.28
CA ASP A 19 3.88 3.88 19.50
C ASP A 19 3.50 5.36 19.40
N ASP A 20 3.83 6.05 18.30
CA ASP A 20 3.40 7.44 18.04
C ASP A 20 1.99 7.46 17.42
N GLU A 21 0.97 7.43 18.29
CA GLU A 21 -0.43 7.47 17.85
C GLU A 21 -0.76 8.72 17.04
N ARG A 22 -0.14 9.86 17.34
CA ARG A 22 -0.40 11.12 16.60
C ARG A 22 0.13 11.00 15.18
N ALA A 23 1.36 10.52 14.99
CA ALA A 23 1.91 10.31 13.64
C ALA A 23 1.13 9.26 12.84
N LEU A 24 0.67 8.18 13.49
CA LEU A 24 -0.19 7.18 12.84
C LEU A 24 -1.52 7.77 12.38
N ARG A 25 -2.15 8.63 13.18
CA ARG A 25 -3.40 9.34 12.83
C ARG A 25 -3.20 10.34 11.70
N ASP A 26 -2.11 11.11 11.74
CA ASP A 26 -1.74 12.04 10.68
C ASP A 26 -1.52 11.30 9.34
N TRP A 27 -0.79 10.18 9.37
CA TRP A 27 -0.63 9.30 8.22
C TRP A 27 -1.99 8.80 7.71
N PHE A 28 -2.83 8.25 8.59
CA PHE A 28 -4.15 7.74 8.22
C PHE A 28 -5.05 8.81 7.57
N THR A 29 -4.93 10.06 8.03
CA THR A 29 -5.65 11.21 7.47
C THR A 29 -5.21 11.49 6.03
N VAL A 30 -3.89 11.47 5.76
CA VAL A 30 -3.34 11.63 4.40
C VAL A 30 -3.81 10.50 3.47
N LEU A 31 -3.78 9.25 3.94
CA LEU A 31 -4.25 8.10 3.14
C LEU A 31 -5.74 8.19 2.84
N THR A 32 -6.55 8.53 3.84
CA THR A 32 -8.01 8.63 3.68
C THR A 32 -8.36 9.73 2.68
N ALA A 33 -7.76 10.92 2.81
CA ALA A 33 -7.98 12.02 1.88
C ALA A 33 -7.53 11.67 0.45
N ALA A 34 -6.43 10.92 0.29
CA ALA A 34 -6.00 10.46 -1.02
C ALA A 34 -6.96 9.41 -1.61
N GLN A 35 -7.41 8.43 -0.83
CA GLN A 35 -8.37 7.41 -1.26
C GLN A 35 -9.70 8.03 -1.68
N GLU A 36 -10.24 8.97 -0.89
CA GLU A 36 -11.47 9.69 -1.22
C GLU A 36 -11.36 10.48 -2.53
N HIS A 37 -10.17 11.03 -2.82
CA HIS A 37 -9.93 11.80 -4.03
C HIS A 37 -9.68 10.92 -5.26
N ASP A 38 -8.85 9.89 -5.14
CA ASP A 38 -8.36 9.09 -6.26
C ASP A 38 -9.26 7.89 -6.58
N VAL A 39 -9.86 7.27 -5.54
CA VAL A 39 -10.67 6.05 -5.66
C VAL A 39 -11.93 6.17 -4.79
N PRO A 40 -12.81 7.16 -5.04
CA PRO A 40 -13.98 7.44 -4.18
C PRO A 40 -14.98 6.27 -4.08
N THR A 41 -14.96 5.35 -5.05
CA THR A 41 -15.80 4.15 -5.03
C THR A 41 -15.16 2.97 -4.32
N GLY A 42 -13.89 3.09 -3.88
CA GLY A 42 -13.19 2.06 -3.12
C GLY A 42 -13.75 1.94 -1.70
N PRO A 43 -13.54 0.80 -1.02
CA PRO A 43 -13.81 0.74 0.41
C PRO A 43 -12.93 1.77 1.13
N PRO A 44 -13.46 2.41 2.20
CA PRO A 44 -12.66 3.33 3.00
C PRO A 44 -11.52 2.58 3.70
N PRO A 45 -10.37 3.24 3.96
CA PRO A 45 -9.31 2.63 4.74
C PRO A 45 -9.77 2.27 6.15
N CYS A 46 -9.29 1.15 6.70
CA CYS A 46 -9.61 0.73 8.07
C CYS A 46 -8.51 1.20 9.04
N TRP A 47 -8.91 1.92 10.10
CA TRP A 47 -7.96 2.38 11.13
C TRP A 47 -7.26 1.22 11.85
N ILE A 48 -7.97 0.13 12.14
CA ILE A 48 -7.41 -1.03 12.85
C ILE A 48 -6.29 -1.67 12.03
N GLU A 49 -6.54 -1.89 10.73
CA GLU A 49 -5.53 -2.44 9.81
C GLU A 49 -4.35 -1.50 9.62
N HIS A 50 -4.63 -0.20 9.45
CA HIS A 50 -3.60 0.83 9.32
C HIS A 50 -2.65 0.86 10.52
N ARG A 51 -3.21 0.88 11.75
CA ARG A 51 -2.42 0.83 12.98
C ARG A 51 -1.61 -0.46 13.07
N ALA A 52 -2.16 -1.58 12.62
CA ALA A 52 -1.48 -2.87 12.68
C ALA A 52 -0.22 -2.94 11.79
N ARG A 53 -0.14 -2.18 10.69
CA ARG A 53 1.02 -2.20 9.76
C ARG A 53 2.38 -2.08 10.45
N LEU A 54 2.51 -1.18 11.43
CA LEU A 54 3.76 -0.99 12.18
C LEU A 54 3.79 -1.68 13.55
N VAL A 55 2.63 -1.97 14.14
CA VAL A 55 2.55 -2.59 15.48
C VAL A 55 2.65 -4.12 15.41
N ALA A 56 2.13 -4.73 14.34
CA ALA A 56 2.14 -6.17 14.11
C ALA A 56 2.99 -6.48 12.88
N THR A 57 4.31 -6.36 13.06
CA THR A 57 5.30 -6.53 11.98
C THR A 57 5.27 -7.93 11.37
N ASP A 58 5.44 -8.00 10.05
CA ASP A 58 5.62 -9.26 9.33
C ASP A 58 7.06 -9.76 9.53
N PRO A 59 7.29 -10.96 10.07
CA PRO A 59 8.65 -11.50 10.21
C PRO A 59 9.39 -11.63 8.87
N GLY A 60 8.65 -11.72 7.75
CA GLY A 60 9.20 -11.77 6.40
C GLY A 60 9.48 -10.42 5.74
N CYS A 61 9.13 -9.31 6.39
CA CYS A 61 9.24 -7.98 5.80
C CYS A 61 9.47 -6.89 6.84
N ALA A 62 10.60 -6.19 6.74
CA ALA A 62 10.85 -5.01 7.57
C ALA A 62 10.24 -3.77 6.91
N GLU A 63 9.22 -3.19 7.53
CA GLU A 63 8.55 -1.98 7.05
C GLU A 63 8.99 -0.75 7.87
N THR A 64 9.21 0.38 7.19
CA THR A 64 9.48 1.69 7.81
C THR A 64 8.65 2.74 7.09
N ALA A 65 8.01 3.64 7.85
CA ALA A 65 7.22 4.74 7.32
C ALA A 65 7.78 6.09 7.77
N TRP A 66 7.62 7.10 6.92
CA TRP A 66 7.96 8.49 7.18
C TRP A 66 6.79 9.39 6.82
N LEU A 67 6.50 10.34 7.71
CA LEU A 67 5.50 11.37 7.48
C LEU A 67 6.20 12.63 6.98
N ALA A 68 5.77 13.14 5.83
CA ALA A 68 6.20 14.44 5.35
C ALA A 68 5.35 15.54 5.98
N ARG A 69 6.01 16.50 6.63
CA ARG A 69 5.35 17.66 7.23
C ARG A 69 5.71 18.94 6.49
N GLY A 70 4.72 19.77 6.20
CA GLY A 70 4.90 21.10 5.61
C GLY A 70 5.47 22.11 6.60
N GLY A 71 5.70 23.33 6.13
CA GLY A 71 6.29 24.41 6.95
C GLY A 71 5.45 24.81 8.18
N ALA A 72 4.14 24.52 8.19
CA ALA A 72 3.28 24.74 9.35
C ALA A 72 3.10 23.48 10.22
N GLY A 73 3.83 22.40 9.92
CA GLY A 73 3.79 21.12 10.65
C GLY A 73 2.66 20.18 10.23
N GLU A 74 1.85 20.57 9.25
CA GLU A 74 0.76 19.78 8.70
C GLU A 74 1.28 18.58 7.91
N ALA A 75 0.60 17.44 7.98
CA ALA A 75 0.96 16.26 7.21
C ALA A 75 0.60 16.46 5.73
N VAL A 76 1.61 16.46 4.85
CA VAL A 76 1.46 16.74 3.41
C VAL A 76 1.70 15.52 2.53
N GLY A 77 2.28 14.46 3.08
CA GLY A 77 2.54 13.22 2.36
C GLY A 77 3.14 12.15 3.26
N VAL A 78 3.26 10.94 2.73
CA VAL A 78 3.79 9.77 3.42
C VAL A 78 4.69 9.01 2.45
N ALA A 79 5.77 8.45 2.98
CA ALA A 79 6.60 7.46 2.31
C ALA A 79 6.68 6.20 3.17
N VAL A 80 6.54 5.03 2.57
CA VAL A 80 6.70 3.73 3.23
C VAL A 80 7.66 2.89 2.42
N LEU A 81 8.61 2.23 3.09
CA LEU A 81 9.55 1.30 2.52
C LEU A 81 9.38 -0.05 3.20
N ALA A 82 9.08 -1.08 2.43
CA ALA A 82 8.99 -2.45 2.87
C ALA A 82 10.17 -3.25 2.27
N LEU A 83 10.88 -3.97 3.12
CA LEU A 83 12.10 -4.70 2.79
C LEU A 83 11.86 -6.19 3.05
N PRO A 84 11.55 -6.99 2.01
CA PRO A 84 11.53 -8.43 2.12
C PRO A 84 12.85 -8.96 2.70
N THR A 85 12.75 -9.88 3.66
CA THR A 85 13.89 -10.46 4.40
C THR A 85 14.11 -11.94 4.12
N LEU A 86 13.07 -12.66 3.68
CA LEU A 86 13.12 -14.10 3.41
C LEU A 86 13.41 -14.42 1.95
N ASP A 87 12.89 -13.61 1.03
CA ASP A 87 13.09 -13.72 -0.41
C ASP A 87 13.33 -12.34 -1.03
N ASN A 88 13.72 -12.33 -2.32
CA ASN A 88 13.96 -11.11 -3.11
C ASN A 88 14.77 -10.02 -2.38
N PRO A 89 15.88 -10.34 -1.70
CA PRO A 89 16.60 -9.41 -0.83
C PRO A 89 17.23 -8.22 -1.60
N GLU A 90 17.28 -8.27 -2.92
CA GLU A 90 17.72 -7.17 -3.78
C GLU A 90 16.63 -6.13 -4.06
N VAL A 91 15.38 -6.40 -3.66
CA VAL A 91 14.21 -5.54 -3.88
C VAL A 91 13.84 -4.77 -2.61
N ALA A 92 13.38 -3.55 -2.80
CA ALA A 92 12.56 -2.79 -1.86
C ALA A 92 11.19 -2.50 -2.49
N LEU A 93 10.13 -2.62 -1.70
CA LEU A 93 8.78 -2.21 -2.08
C LEU A 93 8.53 -0.82 -1.48
N ALA A 94 7.91 0.07 -2.25
CA ALA A 94 7.65 1.43 -1.79
C ALA A 94 6.21 1.87 -2.05
N GLU A 95 5.65 2.56 -1.07
CA GLU A 95 4.39 3.29 -1.15
C GLU A 95 4.72 4.77 -0.91
N LEU A 96 4.15 5.66 -1.73
CA LEU A 96 4.19 7.09 -1.44
C LEU A 96 2.87 7.76 -1.80
N VAL A 97 2.41 8.63 -0.92
CA VAL A 97 1.15 9.33 -1.05
C VAL A 97 1.37 10.81 -0.76
N VAL A 98 0.80 11.69 -1.58
CA VAL A 98 0.80 13.14 -1.34
C VAL A 98 -0.65 13.57 -1.16
N ALA A 99 -0.91 14.28 -0.05
CA ALA A 99 -2.23 14.82 0.24
C ALA A 99 -2.75 15.63 -0.95
N PRO A 100 -4.00 15.43 -1.42
CA PRO A 100 -4.49 16.02 -2.67
C PRO A 100 -4.24 17.53 -2.80
N ALA A 101 -4.47 18.29 -1.73
CA ALA A 101 -4.28 19.74 -1.69
C ALA A 101 -2.81 20.19 -1.87
N HIS A 102 -1.84 19.30 -1.64
CA HIS A 102 -0.40 19.60 -1.67
C HIS A 102 0.31 19.01 -2.90
N ARG A 103 -0.43 18.40 -3.84
CA ARG A 103 0.14 17.84 -5.07
C ARG A 103 0.74 18.90 -5.97
N ARG A 104 1.63 18.45 -6.86
CA ARG A 104 2.35 19.28 -7.86
C ARG A 104 3.27 20.37 -7.28
N ARG A 105 3.66 20.25 -6.00
CA ARG A 105 4.62 21.15 -5.32
C ARG A 105 5.99 20.52 -5.08
N GLY A 106 6.36 19.51 -5.88
CA GLY A 106 7.63 18.78 -5.75
C GLY A 106 7.70 17.75 -4.60
N ILE A 107 6.70 17.68 -3.71
CA ILE A 107 6.69 16.75 -2.56
C ILE A 107 6.89 15.29 -2.99
N GLY A 108 6.13 14.81 -3.98
CA GLY A 108 6.25 13.43 -4.46
C GLY A 108 7.67 13.07 -4.95
N ARG A 109 8.35 14.02 -5.61
CA ARG A 109 9.74 13.83 -6.06
C ARG A 109 10.69 13.68 -4.87
N ARG A 110 10.49 14.47 -3.81
CA ARG A 110 11.29 14.39 -2.57
C ARG A 110 11.05 13.06 -1.82
N LEU A 111 9.80 12.62 -1.73
CA LEU A 111 9.45 11.31 -1.14
C LEU A 111 10.13 10.16 -1.90
N LEU A 112 10.04 10.17 -3.23
CA LEU A 112 10.67 9.14 -4.06
C LEU A 112 12.20 9.14 -3.95
N HIS A 113 12.83 10.31 -3.88
CA HIS A 113 14.26 10.42 -3.65
C HIS A 113 14.66 9.82 -2.30
N HIS A 114 13.93 10.17 -1.24
CA HIS A 114 14.16 9.62 0.10
C HIS A 114 14.03 8.10 0.13
N LEU A 115 12.96 7.54 -0.46
CA LEU A 115 12.75 6.10 -0.56
C LEU A 115 13.86 5.42 -1.35
N SER A 116 14.34 6.04 -2.42
CA SER A 116 15.46 5.52 -3.23
C SER A 116 16.76 5.48 -2.43
N ASP A 117 17.05 6.51 -1.65
CA ASP A 117 18.25 6.55 -0.80
C ASP A 117 18.18 5.54 0.34
N ALA A 118 17.02 5.44 0.99
CA ALA A 118 16.79 4.45 2.04
C ALA A 118 16.92 3.01 1.50
N ALA A 119 16.39 2.73 0.30
CA ALA A 119 16.56 1.44 -0.36
C ALA A 119 18.03 1.13 -0.66
N ARG A 120 18.80 2.09 -1.19
CA ARG A 120 20.24 1.92 -1.45
C ARG A 120 21.03 1.69 -0.16
N ALA A 121 20.72 2.45 0.89
CA ALA A 121 21.34 2.30 2.20
C ALA A 121 21.07 0.91 2.80
N ALA A 122 19.91 0.33 2.52
CA ALA A 122 19.55 -1.04 2.88
C ALA A 122 20.10 -2.12 1.92
N GLY A 123 21.02 -1.76 1.01
CA GLY A 123 21.67 -2.70 0.08
C GLY A 123 20.79 -3.15 -1.08
N ARG A 124 19.65 -2.48 -1.33
CA ARG A 124 18.70 -2.88 -2.37
C ARG A 124 19.08 -2.25 -3.71
N SER A 125 18.95 -3.05 -4.78
CA SER A 125 19.29 -2.63 -6.15
C SER A 125 18.06 -2.25 -6.98
N ARG A 126 16.85 -2.58 -6.50
CA ARG A 126 15.58 -2.31 -7.18
C ARG A 126 14.55 -1.74 -6.21
N LEU A 127 13.87 -0.68 -6.62
CA LEU A 127 12.70 -0.12 -5.93
C LEU A 127 11.46 -0.38 -6.78
N ILE A 128 10.47 -1.08 -6.22
CA ILE A 128 9.20 -1.39 -6.89
C ILE A 128 8.11 -0.53 -6.25
N ILE A 129 7.33 0.15 -7.09
CA ILE A 129 6.21 0.98 -6.68
C ILE A 129 5.01 0.58 -7.52
N GLU A 130 3.90 0.30 -6.87
CA GLU A 130 2.63 0.07 -7.54
C GLU A 130 1.94 1.42 -7.80
N ALA A 131 1.52 1.64 -9.03
CA ALA A 131 0.71 2.79 -9.41
C ALA A 131 -0.63 2.31 -9.96
N GLN A 132 -1.69 2.91 -9.46
CA GLN A 132 -3.05 2.64 -9.92
C GLN A 132 -3.48 3.72 -10.92
N GLU A 133 -4.21 3.30 -11.93
CA GLU A 133 -4.88 4.17 -12.89
C GLU A 133 -6.22 3.56 -13.33
N PRO A 134 -7.20 4.37 -13.76
CA PRO A 134 -8.38 3.89 -14.44
C PRO A 134 -8.02 3.07 -15.69
N LEU A 135 -8.89 2.14 -16.10
CA LEU A 135 -8.65 1.32 -17.29
C LEU A 135 -8.91 2.09 -18.60
N ASP A 136 -9.72 3.14 -18.53
CA ASP A 136 -10.20 3.95 -19.64
C ASP A 136 -9.37 5.22 -19.88
N GLU A 137 -8.64 5.71 -18.86
CA GLU A 137 -7.78 6.89 -18.99
C GLU A 137 -6.48 6.78 -18.17
N PRO A 138 -5.35 7.33 -18.67
CA PRO A 138 -4.09 7.33 -17.93
C PRO A 138 -4.16 8.11 -16.62
N GLY A 139 -3.63 7.51 -15.55
CA GLY A 139 -3.62 8.12 -14.21
C GLY A 139 -2.42 9.04 -13.96
N PRO A 140 -2.48 9.90 -12.93
CA PRO A 140 -1.37 10.79 -12.59
C PRO A 140 -0.14 10.04 -12.04
N ALA A 141 -0.32 8.87 -11.43
CA ALA A 141 0.76 8.12 -10.79
C ALA A 141 1.73 7.47 -11.81
N PRO A 142 1.28 6.74 -12.85
CA PRO A 142 2.18 6.21 -13.88
C PRO A 142 2.95 7.30 -14.63
N ALA A 143 2.32 8.43 -14.92
CA ALA A 143 2.98 9.58 -15.53
C ALA A 143 4.08 10.17 -14.62
N PHE A 144 3.80 10.31 -13.33
CA PHE A 144 4.78 10.75 -12.32
C PHE A 144 5.98 9.80 -12.24
N LEU A 145 5.74 8.48 -12.15
CA LEU A 145 6.79 7.47 -12.07
C LEU A 145 7.65 7.44 -13.34
N THR A 146 7.02 7.53 -14.52
CA THR A 146 7.72 7.61 -15.80
C THR A 146 8.62 8.86 -15.87
N ALA A 147 8.11 10.02 -15.44
CA ALA A 147 8.89 11.25 -15.36
C ALA A 147 10.02 11.21 -14.31
N ALA A 148 9.98 10.25 -13.38
CA ALA A 148 11.04 9.96 -12.44
C ALA A 148 12.02 8.87 -12.91
N GLY A 149 11.85 8.35 -14.14
CA GLY A 149 12.73 7.34 -14.73
C GLY A 149 12.34 5.90 -14.41
N ALA A 150 11.18 5.66 -13.81
CA ALA A 150 10.67 4.31 -13.63
C ALA A 150 10.25 3.71 -14.98
N ARG A 151 10.35 2.38 -15.08
CA ARG A 151 9.85 1.61 -16.22
C ARG A 151 8.73 0.68 -15.76
N LYS A 152 7.68 0.55 -16.56
CA LYS A 152 6.61 -0.42 -16.32
C LYS A 152 7.19 -1.84 -16.38
N ALA A 153 6.94 -2.64 -15.35
CA ALA A 153 7.45 -4.01 -15.24
C ALA A 153 6.34 -5.07 -15.28
N LEU A 154 5.22 -4.81 -14.60
CA LEU A 154 4.05 -5.68 -14.52
C LEU A 154 2.78 -4.84 -14.71
N ALA A 155 1.71 -5.49 -15.18
CA ALA A 155 0.39 -4.90 -15.27
C ALA A 155 -0.64 -5.85 -14.67
N ASP A 156 -1.34 -5.40 -13.64
CA ASP A 156 -2.41 -6.14 -12.98
C ASP A 156 -3.73 -5.41 -13.10
N GLN A 157 -4.84 -6.17 -13.08
CA GLN A 157 -6.19 -5.62 -13.12
C GLN A 157 -6.91 -5.92 -11.82
N ARG A 158 -7.31 -4.86 -11.11
CA ARG A 158 -8.20 -5.01 -9.95
C ARG A 158 -9.65 -5.11 -10.43
N ARG A 159 -10.30 -6.25 -10.13
CA ARG A 159 -11.72 -6.49 -10.43
C ARG A 159 -12.55 -6.50 -9.16
N ARG A 160 -13.80 -6.06 -9.26
CA ARG A 160 -14.77 -6.05 -8.18
C ARG A 160 -15.99 -6.86 -8.58
N LEU A 161 -16.36 -7.81 -7.73
CA LEU A 161 -17.54 -8.64 -7.90
C LEU A 161 -18.55 -8.27 -6.82
N THR A 162 -19.68 -7.69 -7.22
CA THR A 162 -20.83 -7.56 -6.34
C THR A 162 -21.54 -8.90 -6.28
N LEU A 163 -21.54 -9.52 -5.11
CA LEU A 163 -22.25 -10.78 -4.90
C LEU A 163 -23.75 -10.51 -4.69
N PRO A 164 -24.65 -11.31 -5.30
CA PRO A 164 -26.05 -11.28 -4.93
C PRO A 164 -26.22 -11.78 -3.48
N PRO A 165 -27.39 -11.57 -2.86
CA PRO A 165 -27.72 -12.24 -1.60
C PRO A 165 -27.47 -13.75 -1.70
N ALA A 166 -26.98 -14.34 -0.61
CA ALA A 166 -26.71 -15.77 -0.58
C ALA A 166 -28.01 -16.56 -0.78
N ASP A 167 -28.03 -17.43 -1.79
CA ASP A 167 -29.07 -18.43 -2.00
C ASP A 167 -28.52 -19.80 -1.55
N PRO A 168 -28.98 -20.33 -0.40
CA PRO A 168 -28.48 -21.61 0.13
C PRO A 168 -28.63 -22.78 -0.84
N ALA A 169 -29.72 -22.82 -1.63
CA ALA A 169 -29.95 -23.90 -2.59
C ALA A 169 -28.96 -23.82 -3.74
N ARG A 170 -28.73 -22.61 -4.26
CA ARG A 170 -27.73 -22.38 -5.31
C ARG A 170 -26.31 -22.67 -4.83
N LEU A 171 -25.97 -22.27 -3.60
CA LEU A 171 -24.67 -22.56 -3.00
C LEU A 171 -24.46 -24.07 -2.82
N ALA A 172 -25.48 -24.81 -2.37
CA ALA A 172 -25.43 -26.26 -2.24
C ALA A 172 -25.22 -26.96 -3.59
N GLU A 173 -25.92 -26.52 -4.64
CA GLU A 173 -25.74 -27.02 -6.01
C GLU A 173 -24.30 -26.78 -6.52
N LEU A 174 -23.77 -25.57 -6.35
CA LEU A 174 -22.40 -25.22 -6.74
C LEU A 174 -21.37 -26.07 -5.97
N ALA A 175 -21.57 -26.25 -4.66
CA ALA A 175 -20.70 -27.08 -3.84
C ALA A 175 -20.74 -28.56 -4.27
N ALA A 176 -21.92 -29.11 -4.56
CA ALA A 176 -22.05 -30.49 -5.04
C ALA A 176 -21.34 -30.69 -6.38
N ARG A 177 -21.48 -29.74 -7.32
CA ARG A 177 -20.77 -29.76 -8.60
C ARG A 177 -19.26 -29.70 -8.44
N ALA A 178 -18.78 -28.83 -7.54
CA ALA A 178 -17.35 -28.72 -7.25
C ALA A 178 -16.79 -30.03 -6.68
N ARG A 179 -17.49 -30.65 -5.71
CA ARG A 179 -17.08 -31.93 -5.11
C ARG A 179 -17.01 -33.06 -6.13
N ALA A 180 -18.03 -33.18 -6.99
CA ALA A 180 -18.03 -34.21 -8.04
C ALA A 180 -16.86 -34.06 -9.03
N ALA A 181 -16.38 -32.83 -9.24
CA ALA A 181 -15.25 -32.54 -10.12
C ALA A 181 -13.87 -32.67 -9.43
N ALA A 182 -13.81 -32.74 -8.09
CA ALA A 182 -12.57 -32.70 -7.31
C ALA A 182 -11.93 -34.08 -7.08
N GLY A 183 -12.13 -35.05 -7.98
CA GLY A 183 -11.63 -36.42 -7.82
C GLY A 183 -10.12 -36.48 -7.55
N GLY A 184 -9.72 -37.20 -6.50
CA GLY A 184 -8.33 -37.31 -6.07
C GLY A 184 -7.85 -36.16 -5.17
N TYR A 185 -8.73 -35.22 -4.83
CA TYR A 185 -8.46 -34.11 -3.91
C TYR A 185 -9.46 -34.10 -2.75
N GLU A 186 -9.04 -33.56 -1.62
CA GLU A 186 -9.87 -33.31 -0.44
C GLU A 186 -9.93 -31.81 -0.17
N LEU A 187 -11.13 -31.30 0.12
CA LEU A 187 -11.29 -29.92 0.56
C LEU A 187 -10.99 -29.86 2.05
N VAL A 188 -9.89 -29.19 2.41
CA VAL A 188 -9.55 -28.90 3.80
C VAL A 188 -9.81 -27.42 4.05
N GLN A 189 -10.53 -27.10 5.13
CA GLN A 189 -10.79 -25.72 5.53
C GLN A 189 -10.08 -25.43 6.84
N SER A 190 -9.16 -24.46 6.82
CA SER A 190 -8.57 -23.90 8.02
C SER A 190 -9.15 -22.51 8.25
N HIS A 191 -9.50 -22.18 9.49
CA HIS A 191 -9.83 -20.82 9.87
C HIS A 191 -8.86 -20.34 10.95
N ARG A 192 -8.46 -19.07 10.88
CA ARG A 192 -7.59 -18.49 11.90
C ARG A 192 -8.48 -18.08 13.08
N GLN A 193 -8.46 -18.83 14.18
CA GLN A 193 -9.00 -18.33 15.44
C GLN A 193 -8.04 -17.27 15.99
N TYR A 194 -8.50 -16.02 16.08
CA TYR A 194 -7.70 -14.89 16.54
C TYR A 194 -7.32 -14.96 18.04
N ASP A 195 -7.87 -15.92 18.79
CA ASP A 195 -7.62 -16.09 20.23
C ASP A 195 -6.35 -16.90 20.55
N ARG A 196 -5.73 -17.56 19.56
CA ARG A 196 -4.44 -18.27 19.73
C ARG A 196 -3.48 -17.95 18.60
N LEU A 197 -2.56 -17.01 18.85
CA LEU A 197 -1.42 -16.78 17.98
C LEU A 197 -0.55 -18.04 17.92
N GLY A 198 -0.68 -18.85 16.86
CA GLY A 198 0.26 -19.93 16.53
C GLY A 198 -0.32 -21.31 16.24
N GLU A 199 -1.62 -21.54 16.45
CA GLU A 199 -2.24 -22.85 16.22
C GLU A 199 -3.14 -22.83 14.98
N TRP A 200 -2.83 -23.66 14.00
CA TRP A 200 -3.71 -23.94 12.87
C TRP A 200 -4.61 -25.10 13.26
N GLU A 201 -5.89 -24.84 13.51
CA GLU A 201 -6.87 -25.91 13.67
C GLU A 201 -7.38 -26.28 12.26
N LEU A 202 -7.07 -27.50 11.84
CA LEU A 202 -7.64 -28.09 10.65
C LEU A 202 -8.95 -28.74 11.06
N ASP A 203 -10.07 -28.18 10.60
CA ASP A 203 -11.33 -28.90 10.61
C ASP A 203 -11.26 -29.91 9.45
N LEU A 204 -11.03 -31.19 9.80
CA LEU A 204 -11.21 -32.32 8.88
C LEU A 204 -12.68 -32.74 8.86
#